data_AF-A7IKW2-F1
#
_entry.id   AF-A7IKW2-F1
#
_cell.length_a   1.000
_cell.length_b   1.000
_cell.length_c   1.000
_cell.angle_alpha   90.00
_cell.angle_beta   90.00
_cell.angle_gamma   90.00
#
_symmetry.space_group_name_H-M   'P 1'
#
loop_
_entity.id
_entity.type
_entity.pdbx_description
1 polymer ?
#
loop_
_entity_poly.entity_id
_entity_poly.type
_entity_poly.pdbx_seq_one_letter_code
_entity_poly.pdbx_strand_id
1 'polypeptide(L)'
;MPKPTAAANAAPMPITTRRTFLKAGGALGTVAALAVPVAVLPKAEAAEHPDAELLRLGAEFERNLVLLKAEMERNAPVRERYARAVERRRGDLNREPFDNFVKRRVVVEHDDAIDREDAFFNAMDALAERIREKPATGVAGLAVRARVAAYDSHILLKPDNHPDLQEWDNQCLLSFFREVERMAREAAHV
;
A
#
# COMPACT_ATOMS: atom_id res chain seq x y z
N MET A 1 30.45 55.00 41.19
CA MET A 1 29.20 54.21 41.23
C MET A 1 29.44 52.88 40.55
N PRO A 2 29.39 51.75 41.27
CA PRO A 2 29.54 50.41 40.70
C PRO A 2 28.23 49.98 40.01
N LYS A 3 28.32 49.39 38.81
CA LYS A 3 27.18 48.84 38.06
C LYS A 3 27.23 47.31 38.13
N PRO A 4 26.10 46.62 38.39
CA PRO A 4 26.11 45.20 38.71
C PRO A 4 26.23 44.28 37.49
N THR A 5 26.95 43.19 37.74
CA THR A 5 27.02 41.91 37.04
C THR A 5 25.68 41.19 37.01
N ALA A 6 25.30 40.64 35.84
CA ALA A 6 24.57 39.38 35.70
C ALA A 6 24.40 39.02 34.21
N ALA A 7 25.28 38.18 33.68
CA ALA A 7 25.05 37.45 32.43
C ALA A 7 24.65 36.02 32.80
N ALA A 8 23.37 35.68 32.63
CA ALA A 8 22.88 34.32 32.77
C ALA A 8 23.23 33.54 31.49
N ASN A 9 24.19 32.62 31.59
CA ASN A 9 24.44 31.60 30.59
C ASN A 9 23.30 30.56 30.64
N ALA A 10 22.29 30.74 29.80
CA ALA A 10 21.34 29.67 29.52
C ALA A 10 21.99 28.69 28.52
N ALA A 11 22.32 27.48 28.99
CA ALA A 11 22.73 26.39 28.11
C ALA A 11 21.57 26.06 27.13
N PRO A 12 21.84 25.86 25.84
CA PRO A 12 20.80 25.46 24.89
C PRO A 12 20.26 24.08 25.30
N MET A 13 18.95 24.00 25.55
CA MET A 13 18.31 22.71 25.77
C MET A 13 18.51 21.81 24.55
N PRO A 14 18.79 20.50 24.74
CA PRO A 14 18.84 19.57 23.64
C PRO A 14 17.45 19.49 22.99
N ILE A 15 17.32 20.15 21.83
CA ILE A 15 16.17 19.96 20.95
C ILE A 15 16.25 18.52 20.50
N THR A 16 15.41 17.69 21.11
CA THR A 16 15.25 16.30 20.69
C THR A 16 14.43 16.35 19.40
N THR A 17 15.09 16.57 18.28
CA THR A 17 14.43 16.67 16.98
C THR A 17 13.78 15.33 16.66
N ARG A 18 12.59 15.33 16.02
CA ARG A 18 11.87 14.11 15.57
C ARG A 18 12.76 13.07 14.88
N ARG A 19 13.86 13.52 14.27
CA ARG A 19 14.92 12.72 13.64
C ARG A 19 15.65 11.76 14.61
N THR A 20 15.79 12.12 15.88
CA THR A 20 16.47 11.30 16.90
C THR A 20 15.56 10.17 17.40
N PHE A 21 14.25 10.39 17.43
CA PHE A 21 13.26 9.34 17.73
C PHE A 21 13.23 8.27 16.62
N LEU A 22 13.44 8.67 15.36
CA LEU A 22 13.46 7.77 14.20
C LEU A 22 14.70 6.87 14.10
N LYS A 23 15.86 7.27 14.64
CA LYS A 23 17.03 6.37 14.72
C LYS A 23 16.83 5.22 15.72
N ALA A 24 15.98 5.40 16.72
CA ALA A 24 15.64 4.33 17.66
C ALA A 24 14.57 3.38 17.11
N GLY A 25 13.66 3.85 16.24
CA GLY A 25 12.61 3.03 15.63
C GLY A 25 12.97 2.38 14.28
N GLY A 26 13.93 2.94 13.54
CA GLY A 26 14.31 2.48 12.19
C GLY A 26 15.12 1.18 12.11
N ALA A 27 15.39 0.54 13.25
CA ALA A 27 16.09 -0.74 13.34
C ALA A 27 15.16 -1.98 13.27
N LEU A 28 13.89 -1.78 12.89
CA LEU A 28 12.98 -2.84 12.44
C LEU A 28 12.80 -2.66 10.92
N GLY A 29 13.77 -3.06 10.10
CA GLY A 29 13.91 -4.47 9.73
C GLY A 29 12.95 -4.80 8.59
N THR A 30 13.42 -4.58 7.35
CA THR A 30 12.99 -5.22 6.08
C THR A 30 11.49 -5.28 5.72
N VAL A 31 11.18 -4.72 4.55
CA VAL A 31 9.87 -4.52 3.89
C VAL A 31 9.12 -5.83 3.51
N ALA A 32 9.45 -6.97 4.12
CA ALA A 32 8.84 -8.28 3.80
C ALA A 32 7.50 -8.57 4.52
N ALA A 33 7.04 -7.71 5.44
CA ALA A 33 5.97 -8.06 6.39
C ALA A 33 4.52 -8.01 5.87
N LEU A 34 4.26 -7.52 4.64
CA LEU A 34 2.90 -7.55 4.07
C LEU A 34 2.59 -8.82 3.28
N ALA A 35 3.55 -9.74 3.19
CA ALA A 35 3.33 -11.07 2.60
C ALA A 35 3.02 -12.13 3.68
N VAL A 36 2.68 -11.73 4.91
CA VAL A 36 2.27 -12.69 5.94
C VAL A 36 0.86 -13.17 5.57
N PRO A 37 0.68 -14.46 5.23
CA PRO A 37 -0.64 -15.01 5.02
C PRO A 37 -1.43 -14.79 6.30
N VAL A 38 -2.63 -14.23 6.21
CA VAL A 38 -3.61 -14.32 7.30
C VAL A 38 -3.69 -15.81 7.62
N ALA A 39 -3.24 -16.17 8.83
CA ALA A 39 -2.96 -17.54 9.20
C ALA A 39 -4.15 -18.43 8.84
N VAL A 40 -3.86 -19.57 8.21
CA VAL A 40 -4.85 -20.62 7.99
C VAL A 40 -5.29 -21.08 9.38
N LEU A 41 -6.45 -20.57 9.83
CA LEU A 41 -7.08 -21.05 11.05
C LEU A 41 -7.22 -22.58 10.97
N PRO A 42 -6.94 -23.32 12.05
CA PRO A 42 -7.11 -24.77 12.05
C PRO A 42 -8.53 -25.12 11.62
N LYS A 43 -8.62 -26.05 10.65
CA LYS A 43 -9.84 -26.44 9.92
C LYS A 43 -11.04 -26.87 10.80
N ALA A 44 -10.86 -27.06 12.10
CA ALA A 44 -11.87 -27.60 13.00
C ALA A 44 -12.89 -26.56 13.54
N GLU A 45 -12.58 -25.25 13.51
CA GLU A 45 -13.48 -24.20 14.03
C GLU A 45 -13.96 -23.19 12.97
N ALA A 46 -13.57 -23.36 11.70
CA ALA A 46 -13.85 -22.40 10.63
C ALA A 46 -15.34 -22.20 10.29
N ALA A 47 -16.22 -23.10 10.75
CA ALA A 47 -17.66 -22.99 10.53
C ALA A 47 -18.38 -22.07 11.53
N GLU A 48 -17.75 -21.70 12.66
CA GLU A 48 -18.38 -20.89 13.72
C GLU A 48 -17.71 -19.53 13.97
N HIS A 49 -16.62 -19.20 13.27
CA HIS A 49 -15.96 -17.91 13.45
C HIS A 49 -16.88 -16.75 13.01
N PRO A 50 -17.11 -15.72 13.84
CA PRO A 50 -18.08 -14.66 13.53
C PRO A 50 -17.66 -13.81 12.31
N ASP A 51 -16.38 -13.83 11.94
CA ASP A 51 -15.83 -13.26 10.69
C ASP A 51 -15.53 -14.29 9.58
N ALA A 52 -16.06 -15.52 9.62
CA ALA A 52 -15.68 -16.59 8.67
C ALA A 52 -15.79 -16.17 7.19
N GLU A 53 -16.87 -15.47 6.82
CA GLU A 53 -17.05 -14.99 5.44
C GLU A 53 -16.09 -13.84 5.10
N LEU A 54 -15.79 -12.94 6.05
CA LEU A 54 -14.77 -11.90 5.86
C LEU A 54 -13.39 -12.51 5.63
N LEU A 55 -13.04 -13.54 6.39
CA LEU A 55 -11.77 -14.27 6.23
C LEU A 55 -11.69 -14.99 4.88
N ARG A 56 -12.80 -15.61 4.44
CA ARG A 56 -12.88 -16.24 3.12
C ARG A 56 -12.64 -15.22 2.01
N LEU A 57 -13.32 -14.06 2.08
CA LEU A 57 -13.13 -12.96 1.14
C LEU A 57 -11.72 -12.37 1.20
N GLY A 58 -11.16 -12.19 2.39
CA GLY A 58 -9.79 -11.72 2.57
C GLY A 58 -8.76 -12.64 1.92
N ALA A 59 -8.93 -13.97 2.04
CA ALA A 59 -8.07 -14.93 1.36
C ALA A 59 -8.22 -14.86 -0.17
N GLU A 60 -9.43 -14.61 -0.68
CA GLU A 60 -9.69 -14.39 -2.11
C GLU A 60 -9.06 -13.09 -2.61
N PHE A 61 -9.16 -12.03 -1.82
CA PHE A 61 -8.53 -10.73 -2.07
C PHE A 61 -7.01 -10.85 -2.17
N GLU A 62 -6.35 -11.53 -1.22
CA GLU A 62 -4.90 -11.73 -1.25
C GLU A 62 -4.44 -12.50 -2.51
N ARG A 63 -5.19 -13.55 -2.90
CA ARG A 63 -4.87 -14.27 -4.14
C ARG A 63 -4.96 -13.37 -5.36
N ASN A 64 -6.00 -12.55 -5.46
CA ASN A 64 -6.17 -11.62 -6.58
C ASN A 64 -5.12 -10.49 -6.54
N LEU A 65 -4.71 -10.02 -5.37
CA LEU A 65 -3.65 -9.03 -5.23
C LEU A 65 -2.31 -9.55 -5.76
N VAL A 66 -1.98 -10.83 -5.50
CA VAL A 66 -0.78 -11.46 -6.06
C VAL A 66 -0.86 -11.54 -7.58
N LEU A 67 -2.02 -11.91 -8.13
CA LEU A 67 -2.22 -11.97 -9.59
C LEU A 67 -2.13 -10.59 -10.24
N LEU A 68 -2.74 -9.57 -9.64
CA LEU A 68 -2.64 -8.18 -10.08
C LEU A 68 -1.18 -7.72 -10.11
N LYS A 69 -0.40 -7.97 -9.05
CA LYS A 69 1.02 -7.61 -9.00
C LYS A 69 1.83 -8.30 -10.10
N ALA A 70 1.60 -9.59 -10.32
CA ALA A 70 2.27 -10.33 -11.39
C ALA A 70 1.91 -9.79 -12.79
N GLU A 71 0.66 -9.38 -13.01
CA GLU A 71 0.25 -8.74 -14.27
C GLU A 71 0.88 -7.35 -14.43
N MET A 72 0.94 -6.55 -13.35
CA MET A 72 1.62 -5.26 -13.35
C MET A 72 3.11 -5.40 -13.68
N GLU A 73 3.78 -6.41 -13.14
CA GLU A 73 5.18 -6.71 -13.48
C GLU A 73 5.32 -7.13 -14.96
N ARG A 74 4.44 -8.00 -15.43
CA ARG A 74 4.40 -8.44 -16.84
C ARG A 74 4.22 -7.27 -17.81
N ASN A 75 3.39 -6.29 -17.45
CA ASN A 75 3.09 -5.14 -18.28
C ASN A 75 4.05 -3.96 -18.08
N ALA A 76 4.99 -4.03 -17.11
CA ALA A 76 5.98 -2.98 -16.87
C ALA A 76 6.81 -2.61 -18.12
N PRO A 77 7.30 -3.55 -18.95
CA PRO A 77 8.03 -3.20 -20.18
C PRO A 77 7.17 -2.46 -21.20
N VAL A 78 5.87 -2.80 -21.31
CA VAL A 78 4.92 -2.11 -22.20
C VAL A 78 4.73 -0.66 -21.75
N ARG A 79 4.50 -0.45 -20.44
CA ARG A 79 4.40 0.89 -19.85
C ARG A 79 5.68 1.70 -20.05
N GLU A 80 6.85 1.09 -19.91
CA GLU A 80 8.13 1.76 -20.10
C GLU A 80 8.38 2.14 -21.57
N ARG A 81 8.03 1.26 -22.53
CA ARG A 81 8.08 1.58 -23.97
C ARG A 81 7.15 2.76 -24.29
N TYR A 82 5.94 2.75 -23.75
CA TYR A 82 4.98 3.82 -23.92
C TYR A 82 5.49 5.14 -23.30
N ALA A 83 5.98 5.12 -22.06
CA ALA A 83 6.53 6.29 -21.39
C ALA A 83 7.70 6.91 -22.17
N ARG A 84 8.63 6.08 -22.68
CA ARG A 84 9.73 6.55 -23.55
C ARG A 84 9.22 7.14 -24.87
N ALA A 85 8.19 6.55 -25.48
CA ALA A 85 7.60 7.07 -26.70
C ALA A 85 6.95 8.45 -26.49
N VAL A 86 6.27 8.63 -25.36
CA VAL A 86 5.70 9.92 -24.91
C VAL A 86 6.81 10.94 -24.64
N GLU A 87 7.84 10.56 -23.88
CA GLU A 87 8.92 11.48 -23.48
C GLU A 87 9.76 11.99 -24.66
N ARG A 88 10.10 11.12 -25.62
CA ARG A 88 10.82 11.51 -26.86
C ARG A 88 10.09 12.59 -27.66
N ARG A 89 8.78 12.78 -27.42
CA ARG A 89 7.92 13.69 -28.18
C ARG A 89 7.23 14.72 -27.30
N ARG A 90 7.73 14.94 -26.08
CA ARG A 90 7.16 15.85 -25.08
C ARG A 90 6.97 17.30 -25.59
N GLY A 91 7.66 17.69 -26.66
CA GLY A 91 7.46 18.98 -27.36
C GLY A 91 6.33 19.01 -28.40
N ASP A 92 5.98 17.87 -29.00
CA ASP A 92 4.96 17.75 -30.06
C ASP A 92 3.55 17.42 -29.51
N LEU A 93 3.46 16.88 -28.29
CA LEU A 93 2.18 16.50 -27.68
C LEU A 93 1.22 17.68 -27.49
N ASN A 94 1.73 18.90 -27.30
CA ASN A 94 0.90 20.11 -27.21
C ASN A 94 0.38 20.61 -28.58
N ARG A 95 0.83 20.02 -29.69
CA ARG A 95 0.49 20.40 -31.07
C ARG A 95 -0.21 19.29 -31.85
N GLU A 96 -0.35 18.11 -31.26
CA GLU A 96 -0.92 16.93 -31.91
C GLU A 96 -2.41 16.76 -31.56
N PRO A 97 -3.29 16.50 -32.54
CA PRO A 97 -4.68 16.12 -32.27
C PRO A 97 -4.77 14.82 -31.45
N PHE A 98 -5.66 14.80 -30.46
CA PHE A 98 -5.89 13.67 -29.55
C PHE A 98 -6.08 12.33 -30.27
N ASP A 99 -6.72 12.32 -31.45
CA ASP A 99 -6.93 11.10 -32.24
C ASP A 99 -5.63 10.42 -32.69
N ASN A 100 -4.57 11.18 -32.95
CA ASN A 100 -3.26 10.62 -33.30
C ASN A 100 -2.54 10.06 -32.08
N PHE A 101 -2.80 10.62 -30.89
CA PHE A 101 -2.34 10.08 -29.62
C PHE A 101 -3.02 8.72 -29.34
N VAL A 102 -4.35 8.62 -29.53
CA VAL A 102 -5.11 7.37 -29.37
C VAL A 102 -4.65 6.28 -30.34
N LYS A 103 -4.50 6.60 -31.64
CA LYS A 103 -4.01 5.62 -32.63
C LYS A 103 -2.61 5.07 -32.31
N ARG A 104 -1.78 5.83 -31.58
CA ARG A 104 -0.43 5.37 -31.18
C ARG A 104 -0.43 4.46 -29.96
N ARG A 105 -1.40 4.59 -29.04
CA ARG A 105 -1.60 3.59 -27.97
C ARG A 105 -1.77 2.18 -28.54
N VAL A 106 -2.54 2.09 -29.63
CA VAL A 106 -2.79 0.82 -30.34
C VAL A 106 -1.49 0.22 -30.90
N VAL A 107 -0.55 1.04 -31.42
CA VAL A 107 0.68 0.56 -32.07
C VAL A 107 1.68 -0.07 -31.09
N VAL A 108 1.65 0.30 -29.81
CA VAL A 108 2.55 -0.25 -28.78
C VAL A 108 1.91 -1.39 -27.97
N GLU A 109 0.79 -1.94 -28.45
CA GLU A 109 0.00 -2.96 -27.74
C GLU A 109 -0.39 -2.51 -26.33
N HIS A 110 -0.56 -1.20 -26.13
CA HIS A 110 -0.80 -0.64 -24.81
C HIS A 110 -2.24 -0.91 -24.34
N ASP A 111 -3.18 -0.98 -25.28
CA ASP A 111 -4.61 -1.18 -24.97
C ASP A 111 -4.87 -2.58 -24.41
N ASP A 112 -4.38 -3.64 -25.05
CA ASP A 112 -4.52 -5.01 -24.53
C ASP A 112 -3.86 -5.20 -23.16
N ALA A 113 -2.74 -4.50 -22.89
CA ALA A 113 -2.08 -4.54 -21.59
C ALA A 113 -2.87 -3.78 -20.51
N ILE A 114 -3.46 -2.63 -20.87
CA ILE A 114 -4.34 -1.87 -19.98
C ILE A 114 -5.60 -2.69 -19.69
N ASP A 115 -6.25 -3.25 -20.70
CA ASP A 115 -7.50 -4.01 -20.54
C ASP A 115 -7.32 -5.22 -19.62
N ARG A 116 -6.16 -5.89 -19.69
CA ARG A 116 -5.82 -6.98 -18.77
C ARG A 116 -5.61 -6.47 -17.34
N GLU A 117 -4.87 -5.38 -17.14
CA GLU A 117 -4.71 -4.77 -15.81
C GLU A 117 -6.07 -4.33 -15.24
N ASP A 118 -6.89 -3.66 -16.04
CA ASP A 118 -8.21 -3.17 -15.66
C ASP A 118 -9.14 -4.32 -15.25
N ALA A 119 -9.07 -5.48 -15.92
CA ALA A 119 -9.81 -6.66 -15.50
C ALA A 119 -9.43 -7.13 -14.08
N PHE A 120 -8.14 -7.08 -13.71
CA PHE A 120 -7.70 -7.40 -12.35
C PHE A 120 -8.10 -6.31 -11.34
N PHE A 121 -8.01 -5.03 -11.70
CA PHE A 121 -8.50 -3.93 -10.86
C PHE A 121 -10.00 -4.08 -10.58
N ASN A 122 -10.81 -4.28 -11.62
CA ASN A 122 -12.26 -4.49 -11.47
C ASN A 122 -12.60 -5.69 -10.57
N ALA A 123 -11.84 -6.79 -10.70
CA ALA A 123 -12.02 -7.96 -9.83
C ALA A 123 -11.67 -7.67 -8.37
N MET A 124 -10.60 -6.92 -8.13
CA MET A 124 -10.18 -6.47 -6.80
C MET A 124 -11.19 -5.50 -6.19
N ASP A 125 -11.70 -4.54 -6.96
CA ASP A 125 -12.70 -3.56 -6.51
C ASP A 125 -14.01 -4.23 -6.09
N ALA A 126 -14.48 -5.20 -6.89
CA ALA A 126 -15.66 -5.99 -6.55
C ALA A 126 -15.47 -6.79 -5.25
N LEU A 127 -14.27 -7.33 -5.01
CA LEU A 127 -13.95 -8.01 -3.74
C LEU A 127 -13.87 -7.02 -2.57
N ALA A 128 -13.23 -5.88 -2.78
CA ALA A 128 -13.11 -4.82 -1.79
C ALA A 128 -14.50 -4.31 -1.36
N GLU A 129 -15.42 -4.13 -2.30
CA GLU A 129 -16.81 -3.75 -2.04
C GLU A 129 -17.52 -4.78 -1.16
N ARG A 130 -17.47 -6.06 -1.52
CA ARG A 130 -18.06 -7.16 -0.72
C ARG A 130 -17.48 -7.26 0.69
N ILE A 131 -16.19 -6.96 0.87
CA ILE A 131 -15.54 -6.90 2.19
C ILE A 131 -16.05 -5.70 2.99
N ARG A 132 -16.21 -4.52 2.36
CA ARG A 132 -16.69 -3.29 3.02
C ARG A 132 -18.13 -3.41 3.51
N GLU A 133 -18.98 -4.14 2.80
CA GLU A 133 -20.38 -4.39 3.18
C GLU A 133 -20.53 -5.24 4.45
N LYS A 134 -19.47 -5.95 4.87
CA LYS A 134 -19.52 -6.85 6.01
C LYS A 134 -18.89 -6.20 7.25
N PRO A 135 -19.60 -6.16 8.39
CA PRO A 135 -19.01 -5.69 9.64
C PRO A 135 -17.94 -6.68 10.10
N ALA A 136 -16.81 -6.15 10.56
CA ALA A 136 -15.82 -6.93 11.30
C ALA A 136 -16.28 -7.05 12.75
N THR A 137 -16.35 -8.27 13.24
CA THR A 137 -16.80 -8.61 14.60
C THR A 137 -15.63 -8.91 15.53
N GLY A 138 -14.47 -9.28 14.98
CA GLY A 138 -13.23 -9.49 15.71
C GLY A 138 -12.02 -8.86 15.03
N VAL A 139 -10.87 -9.02 15.67
CA VAL A 139 -9.58 -8.49 15.19
C VAL A 139 -9.20 -9.12 13.84
N ALA A 140 -9.57 -10.38 13.61
CA ALA A 140 -9.33 -11.07 12.36
C ALA A 140 -10.11 -10.43 11.18
N GLY A 141 -11.40 -10.12 11.36
CA GLY A 141 -12.17 -9.35 10.38
C GLY A 141 -11.63 -7.92 10.20
N LEU A 142 -11.15 -7.28 11.28
CA LEU A 142 -10.55 -5.95 11.20
C LEU A 142 -9.27 -5.96 10.35
N ALA A 143 -8.44 -7.01 10.47
CA ALA A 143 -7.24 -7.18 9.66
C ALA A 143 -7.56 -7.28 8.16
N VAL A 144 -8.61 -8.01 7.78
CA VAL A 144 -9.07 -8.08 6.38
C VAL A 144 -9.46 -6.70 5.87
N ARG A 145 -10.24 -5.94 6.64
CA ARG A 145 -10.68 -4.59 6.25
C ARG A 145 -9.53 -3.59 6.18
N ALA A 146 -8.57 -3.68 7.10
CA ALA A 146 -7.34 -2.89 7.07
C ALA A 146 -6.58 -3.09 5.76
N ARG A 147 -6.53 -4.32 5.26
CA ARG A 147 -5.86 -4.65 4.00
C ARG A 147 -6.56 -4.06 2.78
N VAL A 148 -7.89 -4.10 2.76
CA VAL A 148 -8.69 -3.43 1.72
C VAL A 148 -8.45 -1.92 1.76
N ALA A 149 -8.41 -1.30 2.94
CA ALA A 149 -8.09 0.12 3.06
C ALA A 149 -6.67 0.46 2.56
N ALA A 150 -5.69 -0.43 2.78
CA ALA A 150 -4.34 -0.29 2.23
C ALA A 150 -4.30 -0.37 0.71
N TYR A 151 -5.15 -1.22 0.12
CA TYR A 151 -5.33 -1.32 -1.32
C TYR A 151 -6.00 -0.07 -1.91
N ASP A 152 -7.10 0.39 -1.31
CA ASP A 152 -7.83 1.60 -1.72
C ASP A 152 -6.92 2.84 -1.69
N SER A 153 -5.93 2.85 -0.79
CA SER A 153 -4.91 3.91 -0.69
C SER A 153 -3.74 3.73 -1.69
N HIS A 154 -3.80 2.72 -2.56
CA HIS A 154 -2.74 2.28 -3.47
C HIS A 154 -1.38 1.94 -2.83
N ILE A 155 -1.35 1.85 -1.49
CA ILE A 155 -0.14 1.58 -0.72
C ILE A 155 0.39 0.17 -1.03
N LEU A 156 -0.50 -0.81 -1.18
CA LEU A 156 -0.12 -2.19 -1.49
C LEU A 156 0.43 -2.39 -2.90
N LEU A 157 0.22 -1.43 -3.79
CA LEU A 157 0.61 -1.49 -5.21
C LEU A 157 1.99 -0.87 -5.47
N LYS A 158 2.56 -0.16 -4.50
CA LYS A 158 3.89 0.47 -4.58
C LYS A 158 4.72 0.19 -3.31
N PRO A 159 5.05 -1.09 -3.02
CA PRO A 159 5.79 -1.44 -1.81
C PRO A 159 7.20 -0.83 -1.78
N ASP A 160 7.79 -0.56 -2.94
CA ASP A 160 9.18 -0.11 -3.11
C ASP A 160 9.32 1.41 -3.38
N ASN A 161 8.26 2.19 -3.13
CA ASN A 161 8.46 3.63 -3.06
C ASN A 161 9.52 3.91 -1.99
N HIS A 162 10.59 4.60 -2.39
CA HIS A 162 11.64 5.04 -1.46
C HIS A 162 10.98 5.65 -0.22
N PRO A 163 11.46 5.40 1.02
CA PRO A 163 10.82 5.92 2.23
C PRO A 163 10.57 7.44 2.19
N ASP A 164 11.44 8.18 1.51
CA ASP A 164 11.33 9.64 1.31
C ASP A 164 10.28 10.05 0.25
N LEU A 165 9.80 9.10 -0.55
CA LEU A 165 8.70 9.25 -1.52
C LEU A 165 7.37 8.72 -0.96
N GLN A 166 7.38 8.00 0.17
CA GLN A 166 6.16 7.69 0.89
C GLN A 166 5.78 8.90 1.74
N GLU A 167 4.64 9.50 1.43
CA GLU A 167 4.04 10.49 2.31
C GLU A 167 3.89 9.90 3.72
N TRP A 168 4.25 10.69 4.73
CA TRP A 168 4.26 10.27 6.14
C TRP A 168 2.94 9.61 6.57
N ASP A 169 1.83 10.12 6.05
CA ASP A 169 0.49 9.60 6.32
C ASP A 169 0.33 8.14 5.86
N ASN A 170 0.94 7.76 4.74
CA ASN A 170 0.97 6.37 4.26
C ASN A 170 1.79 5.45 5.17
N GLN A 171 2.90 5.94 5.74
CA GLN A 171 3.72 5.16 6.67
C GLN A 171 3.00 4.92 8.00
N CYS A 172 2.31 5.94 8.53
CA CYS A 172 1.48 5.81 9.72
C CYS A 172 0.35 4.81 9.49
N LEU A 173 -0.32 4.91 8.34
CA LEU A 173 -1.42 4.02 7.98
C LEU A 173 -0.94 2.56 7.82
N LEU A 174 0.21 2.34 7.16
CA LEU A 174 0.85 1.02 7.08
C LEU A 174 1.19 0.44 8.45
N SER A 175 1.75 1.24 9.34
CA SER A 175 2.13 0.81 10.68
C SER A 175 0.90 0.39 11.49
N PHE A 176 -0.20 1.15 11.36
CA PHE A 176 -1.48 0.79 11.97
C PHE A 176 -2.02 -0.54 11.43
N PHE A 177 -2.02 -0.74 10.11
CA PHE A 177 -2.49 -1.99 9.52
C PHE A 177 -1.65 -3.20 9.95
N ARG A 178 -0.33 -3.06 10.01
CA ARG A 178 0.57 -4.12 10.50
C ARG A 178 0.30 -4.50 11.96
N GLU A 179 -0.05 -3.52 12.78
CA GLU A 179 -0.38 -3.75 14.18
C GLU A 179 -1.70 -4.52 14.33
N VAL A 180 -2.73 -4.14 13.56
CA VAL A 180 -4.00 -4.88 13.51
C VAL A 180 -3.77 -6.33 13.09
N GLU A 181 -2.93 -6.57 12.07
CA GLU A 181 -2.57 -7.91 11.63
C GLU A 181 -1.79 -8.71 12.69
N ARG A 182 -0.88 -8.05 13.43
CA ARG A 182 -0.15 -8.67 14.54
C ARG A 182 -1.14 -9.15 15.61
N MET A 183 -2.05 -8.28 16.03
CA MET A 183 -3.08 -8.62 17.01
C MET A 183 -3.98 -9.76 16.53
N ALA A 184 -4.34 -9.79 15.25
CA ALA A 184 -5.15 -10.88 14.68
C ALA A 184 -4.43 -12.23 14.75
N ARG A 185 -3.12 -12.26 14.48
CA ARG A 185 -2.31 -13.49 14.60
C ARG A 185 -2.21 -13.97 16.03
N GLU A 186 -1.97 -13.06 16.98
CA GLU A 186 -1.88 -13.42 18.40
C GLU A 186 -3.19 -14.01 18.91
N ALA A 187 -4.33 -13.42 18.53
CA ALA A 187 -5.65 -13.93 18.88
C ALA A 187 -5.95 -15.32 18.27
N ALA A 188 -5.29 -15.72 17.18
CA ALA A 188 -5.49 -17.03 16.55
C ALA A 188 -4.60 -18.14 17.13
N HIS A 189 -3.69 -17.81 18.05
CA HIS A 189 -2.74 -18.75 18.67
C HIS A 189 -2.99 -18.95 20.19
N VAL A 190 -4.09 -18.42 20.71
CA VAL A 190 -4.63 -18.67 22.07
C VAL A 190 -5.77 -19.67 21.94
#